data_AF-A0A973EKP0-F1
#
_entry.id   AF-A0A973EKP0-F1
#
_cell.length_a   1.000
_cell.length_b   1.000
_cell.length_c   1.000
_cell.angle_alpha   90.00
_cell.angle_beta   90.00
_cell.angle_gamma   90.00
#
_symmetry.space_group_name_H-M   'P 1'
#
loop_
_entity.id
_entity.type
_entity.pdbx_description
1 polymer ?
#
loop_
_entity_poly.entity_id
_entity_poly.type
_entity_poly.pdbx_seq_one_letter_code
_entity_poly.pdbx_strand_id
1 'polypeptide(L)'
;MKTNNFKIIIAAFFAVMGLTVSAQKCGVYKTYEDYTNGKMEVSINCATKEGKIKPNDFFKTDYVTVIKNGEKTDLKKNEIFGYQLCNGEFFRFLDNDRLTLADKSGLWIYTKEVIETVSPKRGTKKATKYYFSKAGSGEIKSLTFSNLKDVIPADDPLYSEMELLFTSNSALHAYNQSSGSYKINSFLNSKGL
;
A
#
# COMPACT_ATOMS: atom_id res chain seq x y z
N MET A 1 -0.94 69.48 -36.78
CA MET A 1 -1.12 68.71 -35.53
C MET A 1 -2.13 67.60 -35.78
N LYS A 2 -1.71 66.34 -35.86
CA LYS A 2 -2.60 65.17 -35.95
C LYS A 2 -2.51 64.39 -34.64
N THR A 3 -3.62 64.30 -33.93
CA THR A 3 -3.79 63.50 -32.71
C THR A 3 -4.13 62.07 -33.11
N ASN A 4 -3.24 61.11 -32.81
CA ASN A 4 -3.52 59.69 -32.97
C ASN A 4 -3.94 59.09 -31.63
N ASN A 5 -5.21 58.66 -31.56
CA ASN A 5 -5.76 57.91 -30.43
C ASN A 5 -5.31 56.45 -30.51
N PHE A 6 -4.41 56.04 -29.61
CA PHE A 6 -3.94 54.65 -29.51
C PHE A 6 -4.90 53.86 -28.61
N LYS A 7 -5.75 53.00 -29.21
CA LYS A 7 -6.61 52.06 -28.47
C LYS A 7 -5.84 50.76 -28.25
N ILE A 8 -5.44 50.47 -27.01
CA ILE A 8 -4.86 49.20 -26.61
C ILE A 8 -6.01 48.22 -26.36
N ILE A 9 -6.09 47.15 -27.16
CA ILE A 9 -7.00 46.02 -26.93
C ILE A 9 -6.20 44.93 -26.21
N ILE A 10 -6.51 44.69 -24.94
CA ILE A 10 -5.94 43.58 -24.15
C ILE A 10 -6.85 42.37 -24.36
N ALA A 11 -6.38 41.39 -25.14
CA ALA A 11 -7.04 40.09 -25.26
C ALA A 11 -6.56 39.17 -24.12
N ALA A 12 -7.44 38.87 -23.16
CA ALA A 12 -7.17 37.89 -22.11
C ALA A 12 -7.48 36.48 -22.63
N PHE A 13 -6.44 35.68 -22.90
CA PHE A 13 -6.55 34.26 -23.18
C PHE A 13 -6.66 33.50 -21.86
N PHE A 14 -7.89 33.17 -21.43
CA PHE A 14 -8.10 32.21 -20.34
C PHE A 14 -7.96 30.79 -20.90
N ALA A 15 -6.78 30.19 -20.73
CA ALA A 15 -6.60 28.75 -20.94
C ALA A 15 -7.29 28.01 -19.80
N VAL A 16 -8.50 27.52 -20.04
CA VAL A 16 -9.18 26.60 -19.12
C VAL A 16 -8.48 25.26 -19.22
N MET A 17 -7.52 25.00 -18.32
CA MET A 17 -7.02 23.65 -18.10
C MET A 17 -8.16 22.83 -17.52
N GLY A 18 -8.83 22.04 -18.36
CA GLY A 18 -9.82 21.07 -17.91
C GLY A 18 -9.15 20.07 -16.99
N LEU A 19 -9.53 20.06 -15.71
CA LEU A 19 -9.20 18.98 -14.81
C LEU A 19 -9.90 17.72 -15.33
N THR A 20 -9.18 16.85 -16.03
CA THR A 20 -9.67 15.51 -16.31
C THR A 20 -9.78 14.79 -14.97
N VAL A 21 -10.99 14.67 -14.43
CA VAL A 21 -11.28 13.72 -13.36
C VAL A 21 -11.05 12.34 -13.97
N SER A 22 -9.83 11.81 -13.78
CA SER A 22 -9.58 10.41 -14.05
C SER A 22 -10.49 9.63 -13.10
N ALA A 23 -11.45 8.90 -13.67
CA ALA A 23 -12.30 8.03 -12.88
C ALA A 23 -11.40 7.10 -12.04
N GLN A 24 -11.58 7.15 -10.72
CA GLN A 24 -10.81 6.30 -9.82
C GLN A 24 -11.09 4.84 -10.17
N LYS A 25 -10.03 4.05 -10.39
CA LYS A 25 -10.14 2.62 -10.70
C LYS A 25 -9.71 1.81 -9.49
N CYS A 26 -10.37 0.67 -9.30
CA CYS A 26 -9.94 -0.38 -8.39
C CYS A 26 -9.82 -1.69 -9.18
N GLY A 27 -9.14 -2.69 -8.63
CA GLY A 27 -8.86 -3.89 -9.41
C GLY A 27 -7.75 -4.75 -8.86
N VAL A 28 -7.41 -5.77 -9.63
CA VAL A 28 -6.36 -6.75 -9.30
C VAL A 28 -5.17 -6.54 -10.22
N TYR A 29 -3.97 -6.61 -9.65
CA TYR A 29 -2.70 -6.57 -10.38
C TYR A 29 -2.10 -7.96 -10.39
N LYS A 30 -1.68 -8.42 -11.56
CA LYS A 30 -1.09 -9.75 -11.72
C LYS A 30 0.36 -9.77 -11.26
N THR A 31 1.14 -8.75 -11.62
CA THR A 31 2.56 -8.64 -11.26
C THR A 31 2.87 -7.32 -10.54
N TYR A 32 4.06 -7.22 -9.94
CA TYR A 32 4.57 -5.95 -9.41
C TYR A 32 4.73 -4.90 -10.52
N GLU A 33 5.21 -5.32 -11.69
CA GLU A 33 5.36 -4.44 -12.86
C GLU A 33 4.01 -3.89 -13.33
N ASP A 34 2.99 -4.75 -13.36
CA ASP A 34 1.61 -4.33 -13.65
C ASP A 34 1.13 -3.28 -12.63
N TYR A 35 1.44 -3.44 -11.34
CA TYR A 35 1.14 -2.44 -10.32
C TYR A 35 1.85 -1.11 -10.57
N THR A 36 3.17 -1.13 -10.82
CA THR A 36 3.95 0.10 -11.05
C THR A 36 3.52 0.82 -12.33
N ASN A 37 3.07 0.08 -13.34
CA ASN A 37 2.60 0.63 -14.61
C ASN A 37 1.09 0.93 -14.62
N GLY A 38 0.37 0.69 -13.52
CA GLY A 38 -1.08 0.93 -13.42
C GLY A 38 -1.94 -0.01 -14.29
N LYS A 39 -1.39 -1.15 -14.72
CA LYS A 39 -2.05 -2.15 -15.55
C LYS A 39 -2.77 -3.18 -14.68
N MET A 40 -4.09 -3.15 -14.66
CA MET A 40 -4.90 -4.12 -13.88
C MET A 40 -5.30 -5.32 -14.77
N GLU A 41 -5.19 -6.53 -14.24
CA GLU A 41 -5.72 -7.76 -14.85
C GLU A 41 -7.25 -7.66 -14.94
N VAL A 42 -7.89 -7.19 -13.87
CA VAL A 42 -9.31 -6.86 -13.85
C VAL A 42 -9.48 -5.47 -13.24
N SER A 43 -9.98 -4.53 -14.02
CA SER A 43 -10.29 -3.17 -13.56
C SER A 43 -11.80 -2.96 -13.39
N ILE A 44 -12.18 -2.32 -12.28
CA ILE A 44 -13.54 -1.85 -11.96
C ILE A 44 -13.51 -0.32 -11.89
N ASN A 45 -14.49 0.33 -12.50
CA ASN A 45 -14.68 1.77 -12.39
C ASN A 45 -15.39 2.09 -11.06
N CYS A 46 -14.73 2.85 -10.18
CA CYS A 46 -15.28 3.18 -8.86
C CYS A 46 -16.49 4.11 -8.89
N ALA A 47 -16.70 4.84 -9.99
CA ALA A 47 -17.90 5.65 -10.18
C ALA A 47 -19.14 4.78 -10.45
N THR A 48 -18.95 3.55 -10.92
CA THR A 48 -20.03 2.61 -11.22
C THR A 48 -20.16 1.60 -10.09
N LYS A 49 -21.38 1.30 -9.64
CA LYS A 49 -21.64 0.25 -8.64
C LYS A 49 -21.58 -1.18 -9.23
N GLU A 50 -21.00 -1.32 -10.42
CA GLU A 50 -21.09 -2.51 -11.26
C GLU A 50 -19.98 -3.54 -10.98
N GLY A 51 -19.13 -3.29 -9.98
CA GLY A 51 -18.14 -4.28 -9.58
C GLY A 51 -17.73 -4.21 -8.11
N LYS A 52 -17.21 -5.34 -7.62
CA LYS A 52 -16.62 -5.46 -6.28
C LYS A 52 -15.61 -6.59 -6.23
N ILE A 53 -14.64 -6.44 -5.33
CA ILE A 53 -13.65 -7.46 -5.03
C ILE A 53 -14.04 -8.13 -3.72
N LYS A 54 -14.11 -9.47 -3.71
CA LYS A 54 -14.32 -10.28 -2.51
C LYS A 54 -13.04 -11.04 -2.19
N PRO A 55 -12.28 -10.64 -1.15
CA PRO A 55 -11.02 -11.28 -0.81
C PRO A 55 -11.17 -12.68 -0.16
N ASN A 56 -12.42 -13.05 0.22
CA ASN A 56 -12.79 -14.36 0.75
C ASN A 56 -11.94 -14.81 1.96
N ASP A 57 -11.67 -13.85 2.86
CA ASP A 57 -10.73 -14.02 3.99
C ASP A 57 -11.21 -14.99 5.08
N PHE A 58 -12.52 -15.15 5.26
CA PHE A 58 -13.08 -15.91 6.39
C PHE A 58 -12.66 -17.39 6.41
N PHE A 59 -12.51 -18.02 5.24
CA PHE A 59 -12.11 -19.42 5.11
C PHE A 59 -10.67 -19.59 4.60
N LYS A 60 -9.84 -18.53 4.63
CA LYS A 60 -8.49 -18.53 4.04
C LYS A 60 -8.42 -19.16 2.64
N THR A 61 -9.46 -18.95 1.84
CA THR A 61 -9.49 -19.46 0.47
C THR A 61 -8.30 -18.91 -0.31
N ASP A 62 -7.79 -19.72 -1.24
CA ASP A 62 -6.62 -19.43 -2.06
C ASP A 62 -6.93 -18.51 -3.26
N TYR A 63 -8.14 -17.96 -3.34
CA TYR A 63 -8.57 -17.07 -4.42
C TYR A 63 -9.29 -15.82 -3.92
N VAL A 64 -9.30 -14.81 -4.78
CA VAL A 64 -10.13 -13.59 -4.69
C VAL A 64 -11.18 -13.67 -5.76
N THR A 65 -12.44 -13.41 -5.43
CA THR A 65 -13.50 -13.29 -6.43
C THR A 65 -13.66 -11.84 -6.85
N VAL A 66 -13.44 -11.55 -8.13
CA VAL A 66 -13.82 -10.27 -8.72
C VAL A 66 -15.19 -10.42 -9.36
N ILE A 67 -16.11 -9.52 -9.02
CA ILE A 67 -17.42 -9.42 -9.67
C ILE A 67 -17.42 -8.16 -10.51
N LYS A 68 -17.69 -8.28 -11.81
CA LYS A 68 -17.77 -7.14 -12.73
C LYS A 68 -18.92 -7.39 -13.71
N ASN A 69 -19.85 -6.45 -13.80
CA ASN A 69 -21.02 -6.53 -14.68
C ASN A 69 -21.84 -7.82 -14.50
N GLY A 70 -21.91 -8.34 -13.28
CA GLY A 70 -22.59 -9.60 -12.95
C GLY A 70 -21.76 -10.87 -13.15
N GLU A 71 -20.65 -10.80 -13.88
CA GLU A 71 -19.74 -11.92 -14.09
C GLU A 71 -18.77 -12.09 -12.91
N LYS A 72 -18.49 -13.33 -12.56
CA LYS A 72 -17.55 -13.72 -11.50
C LYS A 72 -16.27 -14.25 -12.12
N THR A 73 -15.14 -13.78 -11.63
CA THR A 73 -13.81 -14.30 -11.96
C THR A 73 -13.08 -14.58 -10.66
N ASP A 74 -12.72 -15.84 -10.44
CA ASP A 74 -11.87 -16.23 -9.32
C ASP A 74 -10.41 -16.21 -9.75
N LEU A 75 -9.58 -15.46 -9.01
CA LEU A 75 -8.15 -15.30 -9.27
C LEU A 75 -7.38 -15.84 -8.09
N LYS A 76 -6.44 -16.77 -8.32
CA LYS A 76 -5.65 -17.34 -7.22
C LYS A 76 -4.72 -16.28 -6.62
N LYS A 77 -4.67 -16.24 -5.29
CA LYS A 77 -3.87 -15.30 -4.50
C LYS A 77 -2.36 -15.45 -4.73
N ASN A 78 -1.89 -16.66 -5.06
CA ASN A 78 -0.50 -16.93 -5.40
C ASN A 78 -0.13 -16.62 -6.86
N GLU A 79 -1.13 -16.33 -7.72
CA GLU A 79 -0.94 -15.98 -9.14
C GLU A 79 -1.13 -14.47 -9.39
N ILE A 80 -1.45 -13.69 -8.34
CA ILE A 80 -1.63 -12.24 -8.41
C ILE A 80 -0.70 -11.52 -7.43
N PHE A 81 -0.31 -10.30 -7.77
CA PHE A 81 0.56 -9.47 -6.93
C PHE A 81 -0.18 -8.88 -5.74
N GLY A 82 -1.41 -8.41 -5.98
CA GLY A 82 -2.24 -7.72 -5.00
C GLY A 82 -3.45 -7.07 -5.64
N TYR A 83 -4.25 -6.39 -4.83
CA TYR A 83 -5.44 -5.70 -5.32
C TYR A 83 -5.63 -4.36 -4.61
N GLN A 84 -6.30 -3.43 -5.29
CA GLN A 84 -6.62 -2.10 -4.78
C GLN A 84 -8.14 -1.94 -4.70
N LEU A 85 -8.62 -1.32 -3.63
CA LEU A 85 -10.02 -0.92 -3.46
C LEU A 85 -10.27 0.51 -3.94
N CYS A 86 -11.55 0.86 -4.07
CA CYS A 86 -11.95 2.20 -4.53
C CYS A 86 -11.62 3.34 -3.57
N ASN A 87 -11.29 3.05 -2.32
CA ASN A 87 -10.76 4.04 -1.37
C ASN A 87 -9.23 4.21 -1.48
N GLY A 88 -8.58 3.51 -2.41
CA GLY A 88 -7.14 3.54 -2.60
C GLY A 88 -6.36 2.57 -1.69
N GLU A 89 -7.02 1.87 -0.76
CA GLU A 89 -6.36 0.85 0.05
C GLU A 89 -5.83 -0.27 -0.85
N PHE A 90 -4.59 -0.65 -0.62
CA PHE A 90 -3.89 -1.68 -1.37
C PHE A 90 -3.59 -2.87 -0.47
N PHE A 91 -3.74 -4.07 -1.01
CA PHE A 91 -3.58 -5.31 -0.28
C PHE A 91 -2.70 -6.29 -1.04
N ARG A 92 -1.88 -7.02 -0.29
CA ARG A 92 -1.15 -8.22 -0.76
C ARG A 92 -1.55 -9.43 0.08
N PHE A 93 -1.02 -10.60 -0.26
CA PHE A 93 -1.29 -11.84 0.43
C PHE A 93 0.00 -12.49 0.93
N LEU A 94 -0.09 -13.14 2.08
CA LEU A 94 0.92 -14.06 2.62
C LEU A 94 0.16 -15.27 3.17
N ASP A 95 0.46 -16.48 2.72
CA ASP A 95 -0.23 -17.71 3.15
C ASP A 95 -1.77 -17.61 3.08
N ASN A 96 -2.29 -17.06 1.98
CA ASN A 96 -3.70 -16.74 1.72
C ASN A 96 -4.33 -15.68 2.65
N ASP A 97 -3.59 -15.19 3.64
CA ASP A 97 -4.00 -14.11 4.50
C ASP A 97 -3.81 -12.76 3.82
N ARG A 98 -4.85 -11.92 3.86
CA ARG A 98 -4.82 -10.56 3.37
C ARG A 98 -4.01 -9.67 4.30
N LEU A 99 -3.11 -8.87 3.72
CA LEU A 99 -2.29 -7.86 4.38
C LEU A 99 -2.58 -6.49 3.78
N THR A 100 -2.85 -5.49 4.63
CA THR A 100 -3.09 -4.10 4.22
C THR A 100 -1.76 -3.36 4.09
N LEU A 101 -1.49 -2.70 2.96
CA LEU A 101 -0.34 -1.82 2.82
C LEU A 101 -0.54 -0.57 3.68
N ALA A 102 0.34 -0.38 4.67
CA ALA A 102 0.26 0.68 5.65
C ALA A 102 1.29 1.80 5.43
N ASP A 103 2.43 1.49 4.79
CA ASP A 103 3.47 2.46 4.47
C ASP A 103 4.30 1.95 3.28
N LYS A 104 4.74 2.87 2.42
CA LYS A 104 5.57 2.61 1.24
C LYS A 104 6.70 3.63 1.07
N SER A 105 7.02 4.39 2.11
CA SER A 105 8.03 5.47 2.08
C SER A 105 9.48 4.96 2.06
N GLY A 106 9.70 3.67 2.31
CA GLY A 106 10.96 2.97 2.16
C GLY A 106 10.68 1.48 1.98
N LEU A 107 10.75 0.71 3.07
CA LEU A 107 10.14 -0.61 3.11
C LEU A 107 8.63 -0.48 2.87
N TRP A 108 8.07 -1.44 2.13
CA TRP A 108 6.62 -1.56 2.06
C TRP A 108 6.17 -2.34 3.28
N ILE A 109 5.54 -1.66 4.23
CA ILE A 109 5.07 -2.24 5.49
C ILE A 109 3.59 -2.57 5.35
N TYR A 110 3.24 -3.77 5.79
CA TYR A 110 1.88 -4.27 5.79
C TYR A 110 1.41 -4.61 7.20
N THR A 111 0.11 -4.48 7.43
CA THR A 111 -0.53 -4.83 8.69
C THR A 111 -1.62 -5.88 8.50
N LYS A 112 -1.84 -6.67 9.55
CA LYS A 112 -2.96 -7.60 9.65
C LYS A 112 -3.51 -7.60 11.06
N GLU A 113 -4.79 -7.31 11.22
CA GLU A 113 -5.48 -7.53 12.49
C GLU A 113 -5.73 -9.03 12.69
N VAL A 114 -5.40 -9.54 13.87
CA VAL A 114 -5.65 -10.91 14.29
C VAL A 114 -6.33 -10.92 15.65
N ILE A 115 -7.13 -11.96 15.90
CA ILE A 115 -7.71 -12.22 17.20
C ILE A 115 -6.80 -13.20 17.93
N GLU A 116 -6.24 -12.79 19.06
CA GLU A 116 -5.39 -13.62 19.91
C GLU A 116 -6.16 -14.04 21.17
N THR A 117 -6.07 -15.31 21.55
CA THR A 117 -6.59 -15.78 22.83
C THR A 117 -5.62 -15.37 23.94
N VAL A 118 -6.09 -14.56 24.89
CA VAL A 118 -5.28 -14.13 26.04
C VAL A 118 -5.21 -15.24 27.09
N SER A 119 -6.36 -15.83 27.40
CA SER A 119 -6.50 -17.09 28.11
C SER A 119 -7.96 -17.56 28.04
N PRO A 120 -8.27 -18.85 28.33
CA PRO A 120 -9.67 -19.32 28.37
C PRO A 120 -10.57 -18.51 29.32
N LYS A 121 -9.98 -17.88 30.35
CA LYS A 121 -10.71 -17.07 31.35
C LYS A 121 -10.71 -15.56 31.06
N ARG A 122 -9.75 -15.04 30.29
CA ARG A 122 -9.60 -13.61 29.96
C ARG A 122 -10.09 -13.24 28.57
N GLY A 123 -10.57 -14.22 27.80
CA GLY A 123 -11.15 -14.01 26.48
C GLY A 123 -10.10 -13.77 25.39
N THR A 124 -10.54 -13.10 24.33
CA THR A 124 -9.73 -12.77 23.17
C THR A 124 -9.43 -11.28 23.09
N LYS A 125 -8.30 -10.91 22.49
CA LYS A 125 -7.94 -9.53 22.17
C LYS A 125 -7.67 -9.39 20.69
N LYS A 126 -7.88 -8.19 20.15
CA LYS A 126 -7.33 -7.82 18.84
C LYS A 126 -5.86 -7.47 18.99
N ALA A 127 -5.03 -7.97 18.07
CA ALA A 127 -3.63 -7.62 17.95
C ALA A 127 -3.32 -7.33 16.48
N THR A 128 -2.34 -6.46 16.24
CA THR A 128 -1.87 -6.16 14.88
C THR A 128 -0.53 -6.86 14.66
N LYS A 129 -0.44 -7.64 13.59
CA LYS A 129 0.82 -8.20 13.09
C LYS A 129 1.35 -7.31 11.97
N TYR A 130 2.68 -7.20 11.91
CA TYR A 130 3.39 -6.33 10.98
C TYR A 130 4.33 -7.15 10.12
N TYR A 131 4.32 -6.84 8.83
CA TYR A 131 5.12 -7.49 7.81
C TYR A 131 5.75 -6.43 6.93
N PHE A 132 6.75 -6.79 6.14
CA PHE A 132 7.34 -5.89 5.17
C PHE A 132 7.84 -6.63 3.93
N SER A 133 8.04 -5.89 2.85
CA SER A 133 8.83 -6.31 1.69
C SER A 133 9.82 -5.22 1.29
N LYS A 134 10.94 -5.63 0.68
CA LYS A 134 11.90 -4.70 0.08
C LYS A 134 11.29 -4.12 -1.20
N ALA A 135 11.12 -2.80 -1.25
CA ALA A 135 10.63 -2.04 -2.40
C ALA A 135 9.29 -2.54 -3.02
N GLY A 136 8.49 -3.32 -2.28
CA GLY A 136 7.20 -3.84 -2.74
C GLY A 136 7.25 -5.11 -3.59
N SER A 137 8.35 -5.38 -4.30
CA SER A 137 8.54 -6.57 -5.13
C SER A 137 9.19 -7.74 -4.38
N GLY A 138 9.87 -7.45 -3.27
CA GLY A 138 10.49 -8.46 -2.44
C GLY A 138 9.50 -9.42 -1.78
N GLU A 139 10.05 -10.52 -1.24
CA GLU A 139 9.31 -11.45 -0.38
C GLU A 139 8.73 -10.69 0.83
N ILE A 140 7.51 -11.07 1.24
CA ILE A 140 6.90 -10.51 2.44
C ILE A 140 7.38 -11.30 3.65
N LYS A 141 8.03 -10.62 4.59
CA LYS A 141 8.54 -11.20 5.85
C LYS A 141 7.94 -10.49 7.05
N SER A 142 7.90 -11.14 8.22
CA SER A 142 7.49 -10.46 9.47
C SER A 142 8.46 -9.32 9.81
N LEU A 143 7.95 -8.19 10.32
CA LEU A 143 8.77 -7.03 10.67
C LEU A 143 9.50 -7.28 12.00
N THR A 144 10.71 -7.85 11.91
CA THR A 144 11.59 -8.17 13.04
C THR A 144 13.02 -7.77 12.73
N PHE A 145 13.86 -7.57 13.74
CA PHE A 145 15.28 -7.24 13.51
C PHE A 145 16.00 -8.29 12.67
N SER A 146 15.77 -9.57 12.95
CA SER A 146 16.40 -10.66 12.19
C SER A 146 16.07 -10.53 10.71
N ASN A 147 14.77 -10.43 10.36
CA ASN A 147 14.36 -10.34 8.97
C ASN A 147 14.83 -9.03 8.32
N LEU A 148 14.94 -7.93 9.07
CA LEU A 148 15.49 -6.67 8.56
C LEU A 148 16.96 -6.81 8.19
N LYS A 149 17.79 -7.38 9.08
CA LYS A 149 19.22 -7.63 8.85
C LYS A 149 19.49 -8.56 7.66
N ASP A 150 18.54 -9.44 7.34
CA ASP A 150 18.64 -10.31 6.17
C ASP A 150 18.40 -9.57 4.84
N VAL A 151 17.79 -8.37 4.87
CA VAL A 151 17.28 -7.67 3.68
C VAL A 151 18.01 -6.35 3.40
N ILE A 152 18.46 -5.67 4.45
CA ILE A 152 19.26 -4.44 4.35
C ILE A 152 20.76 -4.79 4.28
N PRO A 153 21.62 -3.90 3.75
CA PRO A 153 23.05 -4.16 3.66
C PRO A 153 23.68 -4.45 5.02
N ALA A 154 24.59 -5.44 5.07
CA ALA A 154 25.35 -5.77 6.26
C ALA A 154 26.28 -4.62 6.65
N ASP A 155 25.97 -3.97 7.78
CA ASP A 155 26.70 -2.82 8.30
C ASP A 155 26.53 -2.77 9.84
N ASP A 156 27.58 -3.15 10.57
CA ASP A 156 27.57 -3.25 12.04
C ASP A 156 27.21 -1.91 12.73
N PRO A 157 27.76 -0.75 12.31
CA PRO A 157 27.29 0.57 12.75
C PRO A 157 25.79 0.79 12.57
N LEU A 158 25.24 0.51 11.39
CA LEU A 158 23.80 0.66 11.12
C LEU A 158 22.96 -0.24 12.03
N TYR A 159 23.39 -1.49 12.22
CA TYR A 159 22.68 -2.46 13.07
C TYR A 159 22.70 -2.04 14.53
N SER A 160 23.83 -1.55 15.00
CA SER A 160 23.98 -1.05 16.38
C SER A 160 23.09 0.17 16.61
N GLU A 161 23.08 1.12 15.68
CA GLU A 161 22.22 2.31 15.79
C GLU A 161 20.74 1.96 15.73
N MET A 162 20.36 1.01 14.87
CA MET A 162 19.00 0.49 14.80
C MET A 162 18.57 -0.15 16.13
N GLU A 163 19.40 -1.00 16.74
CA GLU A 163 19.08 -1.65 18.02
C GLU A 163 19.05 -0.67 19.21
N LEU A 164 19.82 0.43 19.14
CA LEU A 164 19.75 1.51 20.13
C LEU A 164 18.45 2.30 20.02
N LEU A 165 17.98 2.61 18.81
CA LEU A 165 16.75 3.38 18.58
C LEU A 165 15.47 2.54 18.74
N PHE A 166 15.54 1.26 18.39
CA PHE A 166 14.43 0.32 18.46
C PHE A 166 14.80 -0.81 19.43
N THR A 167 14.39 -0.69 20.69
CA THR A 167 14.83 -1.61 21.75
C THR A 167 14.16 -3.00 21.70
N SER A 168 13.20 -3.22 20.81
CA SER A 168 12.51 -4.50 20.63
C SER A 168 11.82 -4.58 19.26
N ASN A 169 11.43 -5.78 18.83
CA ASN A 169 10.64 -5.95 17.60
C ASN A 169 9.35 -5.10 17.63
N SER A 170 8.72 -4.95 18.81
CA SER A 170 7.52 -4.09 18.91
C SER A 170 7.83 -2.61 18.72
N ALA A 171 9.06 -2.16 18.99
CA ALA A 171 9.47 -0.78 18.75
C ALA A 171 9.54 -0.46 17.24
N LEU A 172 9.82 -1.46 16.39
CA LEU A 172 9.77 -1.31 14.92
C LEU A 172 8.38 -0.91 14.41
N HIS A 173 7.33 -1.22 15.16
CA HIS A 173 5.94 -0.93 14.80
C HIS A 173 5.53 0.53 15.11
N ALA A 174 6.44 1.35 15.65
CA ALA A 174 6.15 2.72 15.99
C ALA A 174 5.82 3.55 14.74
N TYR A 175 4.61 4.09 14.68
CA TYR A 175 4.13 4.94 13.59
C TYR A 175 4.21 6.43 13.98
N ASN A 176 4.63 7.27 13.04
CA ASN A 176 4.60 8.72 13.19
C ASN A 176 3.46 9.28 12.34
N GLN A 177 2.39 9.72 13.00
CA GLN A 177 1.22 10.29 12.33
C GLN A 177 1.54 11.58 11.57
N SER A 178 2.53 12.37 12.01
CA SER A 178 2.89 13.64 11.37
C SER A 178 3.59 13.44 10.04
N SER A 179 4.45 12.40 9.94
CA SER A 179 5.11 12.05 8.68
C SER A 179 4.30 11.05 7.83
N GLY A 180 3.26 10.43 8.41
CA GLY A 180 2.49 9.40 7.74
C GLY A 180 3.25 8.09 7.51
N SER A 181 4.33 7.85 8.27
CA SER A 181 5.25 6.73 8.05
C SER A 181 5.64 6.02 9.35
N TYR A 182 6.08 4.77 9.25
CA TYR A 182 6.72 4.10 10.37
C TYR A 182 8.10 4.69 10.63
N LYS A 183 8.47 4.79 11.91
CA LYS A 183 9.76 5.35 12.33
C LYS A 183 10.94 4.57 11.76
N ILE A 184 10.79 3.26 11.56
CA ILE A 184 11.85 2.44 10.93
C ILE A 184 12.11 2.87 9.48
N ASN A 185 11.08 3.21 8.70
CA ASN A 185 11.26 3.73 7.35
C ASN A 185 11.95 5.10 7.38
N SER A 186 11.55 5.99 8.29
CA SER A 186 12.23 7.29 8.45
C SER A 186 13.71 7.12 8.82
N PHE A 187 14.03 6.16 9.69
CA PHE A 187 15.41 5.81 10.05
C PHE A 187 16.19 5.30 8.84
N LEU A 188 15.69 4.29 8.12
CA LEU A 188 16.37 3.71 6.96
C LEU A 188 16.59 4.75 5.85
N ASN A 189 15.56 5.55 5.55
CA ASN A 189 15.67 6.63 4.57
C ASN A 189 16.75 7.66 4.97
N SER A 190 16.90 7.97 6.27
CA SER A 190 17.97 8.87 6.76
C SER A 190 19.38 8.32 6.57
N LYS A 191 19.50 7.00 6.32
CA LYS A 191 20.75 6.29 6.00
C LYS A 191 20.91 6.04 4.50
N GLY A 192 19.99 6.54 3.68
CA GLY A 192 19.98 6.35 2.22
C GLY A 192 19.50 4.96 1.77
N LEU A 193 18.69 4.29 2.59
CA LEU A 193 18.10 2.97 2.33
C LEU A 193 16.60 3.03 2.08
#